data_AF-K2DIE2-F1
#
_entry.id   AF-K2DIE2-F1
#
_cell.length_a   1.000
_cell.length_b   1.000
_cell.length_c   1.000
_cell.angle_alpha   90.00
_cell.angle_beta   90.00
_cell.angle_gamma   90.00
#
_symmetry.space_group_name_H-M   'P 1'
#
loop_
_entity.id
_entity.type
_entity.pdbx_description
1 polymer ?
#
loop_
_entity_poly.entity_id
_entity_poly.type
_entity_poly.pdbx_seq_one_letter_code
_entity_poly.pdbx_strand_id
1 'polypeptide(L)'
;MSRRESMVKVKTSKIKCRASILRCKSWMKANRTMPTHVFIKTLYKKVNGHLNYYGMSCNVRQLKNFIDEVQSLIFKWLNRRSQRKSFIWDGFVLFMRKYPPPKLQGKIKHLWKMGAGASYLCE
;
A
#
# COMPACT_ATOMS: atom_id res chain seq x y z
N MET A 1 -24.71 -12.24 -26.99
CA MET A 1 -24.61 -12.01 -25.53
C MET A 1 -23.34 -12.67 -25.00
N SER A 2 -22.34 -11.89 -24.57
CA SER A 2 -21.09 -12.43 -24.02
C SER A 2 -21.38 -13.22 -22.74
N ARG A 3 -21.08 -14.53 -22.71
CA ARG A 3 -21.12 -15.35 -21.50
C ARG A 3 -20.26 -14.66 -20.45
N ARG A 4 -20.86 -14.20 -19.36
CA ARG A 4 -20.12 -13.76 -18.17
C ARG A 4 -19.69 -15.04 -17.47
N GLU A 5 -18.54 -15.59 -17.87
CA GLU A 5 -17.97 -16.78 -17.21
C GLU A 5 -17.84 -16.50 -15.71
N SER A 6 -18.33 -17.43 -14.89
CA SER A 6 -18.32 -17.32 -13.43
C SER A 6 -16.89 -17.36 -12.91
N MET A 7 -16.26 -16.19 -12.77
CA MET A 7 -14.88 -16.06 -12.32
C MET A 7 -14.76 -16.14 -10.80
N VAL A 8 -13.89 -17.01 -10.30
CA VAL A 8 -13.52 -17.08 -8.88
C VAL A 8 -12.80 -15.79 -8.46
N LYS A 9 -13.30 -15.12 -7.43
CA LYS A 9 -12.70 -13.88 -6.89
C LYS A 9 -11.90 -14.17 -5.64
N VAL A 10 -10.60 -13.86 -5.67
CA VAL A 10 -9.73 -13.92 -4.49
C VAL A 10 -9.84 -12.60 -3.71
N LYS A 11 -10.01 -12.71 -2.39
CA LYS A 11 -10.10 -11.56 -1.48
C LYS A 11 -9.04 -11.66 -0.38
N THR A 12 -8.26 -10.60 -0.20
CA THR A 12 -7.33 -10.51 0.93
C THR A 12 -8.10 -10.43 2.26
N SER A 13 -7.67 -11.25 3.23
CA SER A 13 -8.24 -11.24 4.57
C SER A 13 -8.08 -9.89 5.26
N LYS A 14 -9.17 -9.38 5.84
CA LYS A 14 -9.20 -8.10 6.57
C LYS A 14 -8.19 -8.07 7.73
N ILE A 15 -8.00 -9.21 8.40
CA ILE A 15 -7.08 -9.36 9.52
C ILE A 15 -5.63 -9.14 9.04
N LYS A 16 -5.25 -9.77 7.92
CA LYS A 16 -3.91 -9.64 7.34
C LYS A 16 -3.61 -8.20 6.88
N CYS A 17 -4.60 -7.54 6.28
CA CYS A 17 -4.49 -6.13 5.90
C CYS A 17 -4.31 -5.22 7.13
N ARG A 18 -5.17 -5.37 8.14
CA ARG A 18 -5.07 -4.61 9.41
C ARG A 18 -3.72 -4.83 10.09
N ALA A 19 -3.24 -6.07 10.17
CA ALA A 19 -1.93 -6.38 10.73
C ALA A 19 -0.80 -5.66 9.97
N SER A 20 -0.89 -5.56 8.64
CA SER A 20 0.08 -4.80 7.82
C SER A 20 0.07 -3.31 8.14
N ILE A 21 -1.12 -2.71 8.27
CA ILE A 21 -1.28 -1.30 8.66
C ILE A 21 -0.68 -1.06 10.05
N LEU A 22 -0.96 -1.94 11.01
CA LEU A 22 -0.43 -1.83 12.37
C LEU A 22 1.10 -1.93 12.39
N ARG A 23 1.70 -2.85 11.61
CA ARG A 23 3.17 -2.92 11.46
C ARG A 23 3.74 -1.63 10.90
N CYS A 24 3.11 -1.06 9.86
CA CYS A 24 3.53 0.22 9.30
C CYS A 24 3.43 1.33 10.35
N LYS A 25 2.30 1.42 11.07
CA LYS A 25 2.09 2.39 12.14
C LYS A 25 3.14 2.29 13.25
N SER A 26 3.41 1.09 13.76
CA SER A 26 4.41 0.88 14.81
C SER A 26 5.81 1.26 14.32
N TRP A 27 6.17 0.86 13.10
CA TRP A 27 7.45 1.23 12.51
C TRP A 27 7.57 2.76 12.33
N MET A 28 6.54 3.44 11.83
CA MET A 28 6.54 4.91 11.71
C MET A 28 6.68 5.59 13.06
N LYS A 29 5.97 5.11 14.09
CA LYS A 29 6.05 5.68 15.45
C LYS A 29 7.47 5.61 16.01
N ALA A 30 8.17 4.48 15.82
CA ALA A 30 9.53 4.27 16.29
C ALA A 30 10.56 5.09 15.50
N ASN A 31 10.37 5.25 14.18
CA ASN A 31 11.36 5.82 13.27
C ASN A 31 11.07 7.29 12.88
N ARG A 32 10.14 7.97 13.58
CA ARG A 32 9.66 9.31 13.22
C ARG A 32 10.73 10.41 13.25
N THR A 33 11.84 10.20 13.96
CA THR A 33 12.96 11.13 14.09
C THR A 33 14.00 11.00 12.97
N MET A 34 13.86 10.01 12.07
CA MET A 34 14.79 9.81 10.95
C MET A 34 14.65 10.90 9.88
N PRO A 35 15.69 11.21 9.10
CA PRO A 35 15.58 12.12 7.95
C PRO A 35 14.45 11.71 7.00
N THR A 36 13.66 12.68 6.54
CA THR A 36 12.39 12.42 5.82
C THR A 36 12.57 11.57 4.56
N HIS A 37 13.65 11.78 3.81
CA HIS A 37 13.93 10.99 2.60
C HIS A 37 14.20 9.51 2.93
N VAL A 38 14.96 9.21 3.99
CA VAL A 38 15.23 7.84 4.46
C VAL A 38 13.96 7.20 5.00
N PHE A 39 13.18 7.96 5.78
CA PHE A 39 11.91 7.51 6.34
C PHE A 39 10.95 7.05 5.24
N ILE A 40 10.70 7.89 4.23
CA ILE A 40 9.79 7.56 3.13
C ILE A 40 10.33 6.41 2.27
N LYS A 41 11.61 6.44 1.89
CA LYS A 41 12.22 5.37 1.09
C LYS A 41 12.06 4.01 1.75
N THR A 42 12.30 3.94 3.06
CA THR A 42 12.19 2.68 3.81
C THR A 42 10.75 2.24 4.00
N LEU A 43 9.86 3.19 4.28
CA LEU A 43 8.42 2.91 4.38
C LEU A 43 7.87 2.37 3.06
N TYR A 44 8.22 2.99 1.93
CA TYR A 44 7.76 2.57 0.61
C TYR A 44 8.27 1.19 0.21
N LYS A 45 9.46 0.76 0.67
CA LYS A 45 9.89 -0.64 0.54
C LYS A 45 8.95 -1.61 1.25
N LYS A 46 8.51 -1.28 2.48
CA LYS A 46 7.56 -2.12 3.25
C LYS A 46 6.18 -2.17 2.59
N VAL A 47 5.67 -1.03 2.14
CA VAL A 47 4.42 -0.92 1.38
C VAL A 47 4.53 -1.74 0.09
N ASN A 48 5.64 -1.60 -0.64
CA ASN A 48 5.90 -2.35 -1.86
C ASN A 48 5.86 -3.87 -1.66
N GLY A 49 6.43 -4.39 -0.57
CA GLY A 49 6.35 -5.80 -0.23
C GLY A 49 4.90 -6.28 -0.07
N HIS A 50 4.06 -5.50 0.62
CA HIS A 50 2.63 -5.80 0.76
C HIS A 50 1.90 -5.80 -0.60
N LEU A 51 2.16 -4.78 -1.43
CA LEU A 51 1.54 -4.67 -2.75
C LEU A 51 1.99 -5.78 -3.71
N ASN A 52 3.25 -6.22 -3.63
CA ASN A 52 3.77 -7.33 -4.44
C ASN A 52 3.09 -8.65 -4.06
N TYR A 53 2.88 -8.88 -2.76
CA TYR A 53 2.29 -10.13 -2.27
C TYR A 53 0.78 -10.20 -2.54
N TYR A 54 0.05 -9.10 -2.32
CA TYR A 54 -1.42 -9.07 -2.45
C TYR A 54 -1.92 -8.48 -3.78
N GLY A 55 -1.01 -8.15 -4.70
CA GLY A 55 -1.24 -7.51 -6.00
C GLY A 55 -2.06 -8.34 -6.98
N MET A 56 -3.37 -8.46 -6.73
CA MET A 56 -4.31 -9.20 -7.58
C MET A 56 -5.40 -8.26 -8.08
N SER A 57 -5.90 -8.49 -9.31
CA SER A 57 -6.94 -7.65 -9.93
C SER A 57 -8.23 -7.57 -9.08
N CYS A 58 -8.60 -8.66 -8.43
CA CYS A 58 -9.76 -8.73 -7.52
C CYS A 58 -9.56 -7.96 -6.20
N ASN A 59 -8.30 -7.63 -5.83
CA ASN A 59 -7.95 -6.98 -4.57
C ASN A 59 -7.64 -5.48 -4.72
N VAL A 60 -7.70 -4.92 -5.93
CA VAL A 60 -7.30 -3.54 -6.22
C VAL A 60 -7.94 -2.52 -5.28
N ARG A 61 -9.23 -2.66 -4.98
CA ARG A 61 -9.94 -1.76 -4.06
C ARG A 61 -9.34 -1.78 -2.65
N GLN A 62 -9.02 -2.97 -2.14
CA GLN A 62 -8.44 -3.10 -0.80
C GLN A 62 -7.01 -2.56 -0.76
N LEU A 63 -6.24 -2.75 -1.83
CA LEU A 63 -4.88 -2.23 -1.94
C LEU A 63 -4.84 -0.70 -2.02
N LYS A 64 -5.79 -0.08 -2.73
CA LYS A 64 -5.95 1.39 -2.74
C LYS A 64 -6.22 1.91 -1.32
N ASN A 65 -7.21 1.35 -0.63
CA ASN A 65 -7.51 1.72 0.74
C ASN A 65 -6.31 1.54 1.68
N PHE A 66 -5.52 0.47 1.49
CA PHE A 66 -4.28 0.27 2.24
C PHE A 66 -3.26 1.39 2.01
N ILE A 67 -3.06 1.80 0.75
CA ILE A 67 -2.17 2.92 0.42
C ILE A 67 -2.70 4.20 1.06
N ASP A 68 -3.98 4.51 0.94
CA ASP A 68 -4.59 5.73 1.50
C ASP A 68 -4.47 5.81 3.03
N GLU A 69 -4.66 4.68 3.72
CA GLU A 69 -4.45 4.60 5.18
C GLU A 69 -2.98 4.85 5.54
N VAL A 70 -2.04 4.30 4.77
CA VAL A 70 -0.60 4.55 4.95
C VAL A 70 -0.29 6.04 4.73
N GLN A 71 -0.86 6.67 3.71
CA GLN A 71 -0.69 8.11 3.46
C GLN A 71 -1.20 8.95 4.65
N SER A 72 -2.37 8.60 5.18
CA SER A 72 -2.95 9.25 6.35
C SER A 72 -2.07 9.10 7.59
N LEU A 73 -1.46 7.92 7.77
CA LEU A 73 -0.48 7.68 8.84
C LEU A 73 0.80 8.51 8.65
N ILE A 74 1.30 8.66 7.43
CA ILE A 74 2.46 9.52 7.14
C ILE A 74 2.16 10.96 7.55
N PHE A 75 1.04 11.52 7.07
CA PHE A 75 0.62 12.87 7.42
C PHE A 75 0.51 13.05 8.93
N LYS A 76 -0.12 12.10 9.61
CA LYS A 76 -0.30 12.11 11.07
C LYS A 76 1.02 12.08 11.83
N TRP A 77 1.94 11.17 11.48
CA TRP A 77 3.16 10.96 12.25
C TRP A 77 4.25 11.98 11.95
N LEU A 78 4.35 12.48 10.71
CA LEU A 78 5.27 13.56 10.39
C LEU A 78 4.85 14.88 11.07
N ASN A 79 3.55 15.17 11.13
CA ASN A 79 3.04 16.32 11.89
C ASN A 79 3.23 16.21 13.41
N ARG A 80 3.52 15.01 13.93
CA ARG A 80 3.82 14.76 15.35
C ARG A 80 5.32 14.76 15.65
N ARG A 81 6.18 15.03 14.66
CA ARG A 81 7.63 15.06 14.83
C ARG A 81 8.13 16.38 15.42
N SER A 82 7.49 17.48 15.07
CA SER A 82 7.82 18.83 15.53
C SER A 82 6.76 19.34 16.50
N GLN A 83 7.15 20.27 17.38
CA GLN A 83 6.21 20.96 18.28
C GLN A 83 5.21 21.87 17.53
N ARG A 84 5.50 22.21 16.27
CA ARG A 84 4.58 22.90 15.35
C ARG A 84 4.00 21.92 14.33
N LYS A 85 2.75 22.14 13.90
CA LYS A 85 2.17 21.44 12.74
C LYS A 85 2.98 21.83 11.50
N SER A 86 3.78 20.91 11.00
CA SER A 86 4.72 21.17 9.89
C SER A 86 4.04 21.14 8.53
N PHE A 87 3.06 20.25 8.34
CA PHE A 87 2.28 20.13 7.11
C PHE A 87 0.84 20.61 7.30
N ILE A 88 0.46 21.60 6.49
CA ILE A 88 -0.93 21.82 6.05
C ILE A 88 -1.22 20.82 4.93
N TRP A 89 -2.50 20.52 4.66
CA TRP A 89 -2.88 19.54 3.63
C TRP A 89 -2.25 19.83 2.27
N ASP A 90 -2.24 21.09 1.82
CA ASP A 90 -1.64 21.48 0.53
C ASP A 90 -0.12 21.23 0.51
N GLY A 91 0.55 21.54 1.61
CA GLY A 91 1.96 21.22 1.80
C GLY A 91 2.22 19.71 1.79
N PHE A 92 1.29 18.91 2.32
CA PHE A 92 1.36 17.45 2.24
C PHE A 92 1.14 16.94 0.82
N VAL A 93 0.23 17.53 0.04
CA VAL A 93 0.05 17.18 -1.38
C VAL A 93 1.33 17.45 -2.17
N LEU A 94 1.98 18.61 -1.96
CA LEU A 94 3.29 18.91 -2.56
C LEU A 94 4.37 17.91 -2.13
N PHE A 95 4.37 17.53 -0.84
CA PHE A 95 5.26 16.51 -0.33
C PHE A 95 5.06 15.15 -1.04
N MET A 96 3.81 14.72 -1.24
CA MET A 96 3.49 13.48 -1.94
C MET A 96 3.77 13.55 -3.44
N ARG A 97 3.78 14.75 -4.04
CA ARG A 97 4.28 14.94 -5.41
C ARG A 97 5.80 14.73 -5.49
N LYS A 98 6.54 15.24 -4.50
CA LYS A 98 8.00 15.03 -4.40
C LYS A 98 8.37 13.57 -4.10
N TYR A 99 7.58 12.91 -3.25
CA TYR A 99 7.76 11.51 -2.90
C TYR A 99 6.49 10.71 -3.24
N PRO A 100 6.31 10.31 -4.51
CA PRO A 100 5.09 9.65 -4.94
C PRO A 100 4.92 8.27 -4.26
N PRO A 101 3.74 7.95 -3.72
CA PRO A 101 3.48 6.65 -3.14
C PRO A 101 3.56 5.55 -4.20
N PRO A 102 3.84 4.30 -3.79
CA PRO A 102 3.90 3.18 -4.71
C PRO A 102 2.63 2.99 -5.56
N LYS A 103 2.82 2.87 -6.88
CA LYS A 103 1.72 2.63 -7.83
C LYS A 103 1.32 1.15 -7.83
N LEU A 104 0.01 0.90 -8.00
CA LEU A 104 -0.56 -0.44 -8.10
C LEU A 104 -0.48 -1.03 -9.51
N GLN A 105 -0.50 -0.19 -10.56
CA GLN A 105 -0.74 -0.61 -11.94
C GLN A 105 0.26 -1.67 -12.45
N GLY A 106 1.55 -1.56 -12.10
CA GLY A 106 2.57 -2.53 -12.50
C GLY A 106 2.63 -3.81 -11.66
N LYS A 107 1.75 -3.97 -10.67
CA LYS A 107 1.80 -5.08 -9.68
C LYS A 107 0.55 -5.95 -9.71
N ILE A 108 -0.43 -5.60 -10.53
CA ILE A 108 -1.71 -6.31 -10.59
C ILE A 108 -1.52 -7.55 -11.45
N LYS A 109 -1.59 -8.70 -10.79
CA LYS A 109 -1.68 -10.00 -11.45
C LYS A 109 -3.12 -10.24 -11.92
N HIS A 110 -3.28 -10.60 -13.19
CA HIS A 110 -4.56 -10.94 -13.79
C HIS A 110 -4.75 -12.45 -13.80
N LEU A 111 -5.76 -12.93 -13.08
CA LEU A 111 -6.05 -14.35 -12.91
C LEU A 111 -6.18 -15.09 -14.25
N TRP A 112 -6.92 -14.51 -15.19
CA TRP A 112 -7.26 -15.11 -16.49
C TRP A 112 -6.13 -15.07 -17.52
N LYS A 113 -5.07 -14.30 -17.28
CA LYS A 113 -3.89 -14.26 -18.17
C LYS A 113 -2.89 -15.36 -17.86
N MET A 114 -3.05 -16.10 -16.76
CA MET A 114 -2.05 -17.09 -16.35
C MET A 114 -2.20 -18.46 -17.03
N GLY A 115 -3.18 -18.66 -17.93
CA GLY A 115 -3.40 -19.92 -18.65
C GLY A 115 -3.86 -21.06 -17.71
N ALA A 116 -4.45 -22.12 -18.27
CA ALA A 116 -4.97 -23.28 -17.52
C ALA A 116 -3.89 -24.18 -16.88
N GLY A 117 -2.69 -23.64 -16.63
CA GLY A 117 -1.53 -24.38 -16.08
C GLY A 117 -0.72 -23.60 -15.03
N ALA A 118 -1.02 -22.33 -14.76
CA ALA A 118 -0.40 -21.62 -13.64
C ALA A 118 -1.17 -21.93 -12.36
N SER A 119 -0.85 -23.08 -11.77
CA SER A 119 -1.33 -23.48 -10.46
C SER A 119 -0.96 -22.39 -9.43
N TYR A 120 -1.83 -22.18 -8.44
CA TYR A 120 -1.51 -21.40 -7.24
C TYR A 120 -0.54 -22.15 -6.32
N LEU A 121 0.34 -22.96 -6.89
CA LEU A 121 1.47 -23.54 -6.20
C LEU A 121 2.65 -22.63 -6.53
N CYS A 122 3.00 -21.84 -5.52
CA CYS A 122 4.36 -21.35 -5.42
C CYS A 122 5.26 -22.59 -5.51
N GLU A 123 6.19 -22.63 -6.47
CA GLU A 123 7.38 -23.47 -6.31
C GLU A 123 8.07 -23.15 -4.98
#